data_AF-A0A699YKH0-F1
#
_entry.id   AF-A0A699YKH0-F1
#
_cell.length_a   1.000
_cell.length_b   1.000
_cell.length_c   1.000
_cell.angle_alpha   90.00
_cell.angle_beta   90.00
_cell.angle_gamma   90.00
#
_symmetry.space_group_name_H-M   'P 1'
#
loop_
_entity.id
_entity.type
_entity.pdbx_description
1 polymer ?
#
loop_
_entity_poly.entity_id
_entity_poly.type
_entity_poly.pdbx_seq_one_letter_code
_entity_poly.pdbx_strand_id
1 'polypeptide(L)' 'MCSPEEALADIYLTSLIGSGGFASVYSGLWHGSGHVAVKICCTRPKQDGQFPARVFTEAIICKGLAHPSVIQT' A
#
# COMPACT_ATOMS: atom_id res chain seq x y z
N MET A 1 -12.28 -6.44 14.83
CA MET A 1 -11.79 -5.41 13.90
C MET A 1 -10.27 -5.42 14.03
N CYS A 2 -9.51 -5.69 12.98
CA CYS A 2 -8.04 -5.58 13.04
C CYS A 2 -7.66 -4.12 13.27
N SER A 3 -6.74 -3.87 14.20
CA SER A 3 -6.13 -2.54 14.32
C SER A 3 -5.21 -2.29 13.12
N PRO A 4 -5.03 -1.03 12.68
CA PRO A 4 -4.05 -0.70 11.64
C PRO A 4 -2.62 -1.12 12.02
N GLU A 5 -2.31 -1.13 13.31
CA GLU A 5 -1.01 -1.53 13.86
C GLU A 5 -0.78 -3.03 13.66
N GLU A 6 -1.78 -3.88 13.94
CA GLU A 6 -1.71 -5.32 13.64
C GLU A 6 -1.59 -5.57 12.14
N ALA A 7 -2.28 -4.81 11.30
CA ALA A 7 -2.22 -4.97 9.84
C ALA A 7 -0.86 -4.60 9.24
N LEU A 8 -0.07 -3.78 9.94
CA LEU A 8 1.27 -3.37 9.53
C LEU A 8 2.38 -4.12 10.27
N ALA A 9 2.08 -4.86 11.33
CA ALA A 9 3.06 -5.57 12.16
C ALA A 9 3.91 -6.58 11.35
N ASP A 10 3.32 -7.16 10.30
CA ASP A 10 3.97 -8.12 9.43
C ASP A 10 4.80 -7.48 8.30
N ILE A 11 4.79 -6.15 8.18
CA ILE A 11 5.54 -5.40 7.17
C ILE A 11 6.72 -4.70 7.83
N TYR A 12 7.93 -5.06 7.38
CA TYR A 12 9.13 -4.28 7.69
C TYR A 12 9.57 -3.45 6.48
N LEU A 13 9.49 -2.13 6.59
CA LEU A 13 9.96 -1.20 5.54
C LEU A 13 11.48 -1.05 5.60
N THR A 14 12.12 -1.07 4.43
CA THR A 14 13.59 -1.04 4.31
C THR A 14 14.09 0.26 3.70
N SER A 15 13.83 0.50 2.41
CA SER A 15 14.32 1.67 1.68
C SER A 15 13.25 2.26 0.77
N LEU A 16 13.34 3.56 0.48
CA LEU A 16 12.50 4.21 -0.52
C LEU A 16 12.92 3.75 -1.93
N ILE A 17 11.97 3.25 -2.71
CA ILE A 17 12.15 2.93 -4.14
C ILE A 17 11.86 4.17 -4.99
N GLY A 18 10.77 4.88 -4.69
CA GLY A 18 10.37 6.07 -5.43
C GLY A 18 9.21 6.80 -4.79
N SER A 19 9.02 8.06 -5.18
CA SER A 19 7.91 8.90 -4.72
C SER A 19 7.30 9.65 -5.89
N GLY A 20 5.99 9.85 -5.84
CA GLY A 20 5.25 10.62 -6.84
C GLY A 20 4.06 11.33 -6.21
N GLY A 21 3.25 12.00 -7.03
CA GLY A 21 2.14 12.84 -6.56
C GLY A 21 1.03 12.12 -5.78
N PHE A 22 1.04 10.78 -5.72
CA PHE A 22 0.00 9.98 -5.06
C PHE A 22 0.50 9.16 -3.88
N ALA A 23 1.75 8.69 -3.91
CA ALA A 23 2.27 7.77 -2.94
C ALA A 23 3.81 7.77 -2.95
N SER A 24 4.37 7.24 -1.86
CA SER A 24 5.76 6.79 -1.80
C SER A 24 5.77 5.27 -1.78
N VAL A 25 6.68 4.66 -2.53
CA VAL A 25 6.85 3.22 -2.62
C VAL A 25 8.16 2.84 -1.94
N TYR A 26 8.08 1.90 -1.01
CA TYR A 26 9.21 1.40 -0.25
C TYR A 26 9.46 -0.08 -0.60
N SER A 27 10.71 -0.50 -0.55
CA SER A 27 11.07 -1.91 -0.45
C SER A 27 10.73 -2.37 0.97
N GLY A 28 10.26 -3.60 1.13
CA GLY A 28 9.97 -4.16 2.45
C GLY A 28 10.02 -5.69 2.48
N LEU A 29 9.89 -6.22 3.69
CA LEU A 29 9.77 -7.64 3.97
C LEU A 29 8.38 -7.92 4.58
N TRP A 30 7.63 -8.81 3.95
CA TRP A 30 6.36 -9.37 4.42
C TRP A 30 6.63 -10.68 5.18
N HIS A 31 6.15 -10.77 6.42
CA HIS A 31 6.43 -11.87 7.35
C HIS A 31 7.93 -12.23 7.45
N GLY A 32 8.81 -11.22 7.42
CA GLY A 32 10.24 -11.37 7.63
C GLY A 32 11.07 -11.90 6.44
N SER A 33 10.46 -12.43 5.37
CA SER A 33 11.23 -12.97 4.23
C SER A 33 10.67 -12.64 2.84
N GLY A 34 9.38 -12.29 2.73
CA GLY A 34 8.77 -11.96 1.44
C GLY A 34 9.17 -10.56 0.99
N HIS A 35 10.08 -10.45 0.01
CA HIS A 35 10.42 -9.14 -0.54
C HIS A 35 9.22 -8.56 -1.30
N VAL A 36 8.79 -7.37 -0.89
CA VAL A 36 7.60 -6.69 -1.42
C VAL A 36 7.88 -5.21 -1.69
N ALA A 37 7.11 -4.63 -2.62
CA ALA A 37 7.02 -3.19 -2.78
C ALA A 37 5.77 -2.69 -2.03
N VAL A 38 5.96 -1.83 -1.03
CA VAL A 38 4.90 -1.28 -0.20
C VAL A 38 4.57 0.14 -0.66
N LYS A 39 3.38 0.32 -1.25
CA LYS A 39 2.89 1.63 -1.69
C LYS A 39 2.11 2.30 -0.56
N ILE A 40 2.67 3.38 -0.02
CA ILE A 40 2.07 4.16 1.07
C ILE A 40 1.44 5.41 0.48
N CYS A 41 0.11 5.45 0.49
CA CYS A 41 -0.67 6.59 0.04
C CYS A 41 -0.82 7.61 1.19
N CYS A 42 0.01 8.65 1.19
CA CYS A 42 -0.14 9.77 2.11
C CYS A 42 -1.37 10.60 1.72
N THR A 43 -2.49 10.31 2.36
CA THR A 43 -3.72 11.06 2.15
C THR A 43 -3.83 12.10 3.25
N ARG A 44 -4.01 13.37 2.87
CA ARG A 44 -4.50 14.35 3.84
C ARG A 44 -5.98 14.00 4.03
N PRO A 45 -6.43 13.65 5.24
CA PRO A 45 -7.85 13.52 5.46
C PRO A 45 -8.53 14.81 5.00
N LYS A 46 -9.66 14.68 4.29
CA LYS A 46 -10.53 15.85 4.08
C LYS A 46 -10.92 16.43 5.44
N GLN A 47 -11.38 17.68 5.47
CA GLN A 47 -11.82 18.32 6.72
C GLN A 47 -12.84 17.46 7.52
N ASP A 48 -13.57 16.57 6.83
CA ASP A 48 -14.54 15.64 7.42
C ASP A 48 -13.97 14.24 7.75
N GLY A 49 -12.64 14.06 7.78
CA GLY A 49 -11.99 12.77 8.05
C GLY A 49 -12.08 11.75 6.91
N GLN A 50 -12.71 12.10 5.78
CA GLN A 50 -12.83 11.21 4.63
C GLN A 50 -11.52 11.09 3.87
N PHE A 51 -11.11 9.86 3.61
CA PHE A 51 -10.00 9.56 2.71
C PHE A 51 -10.44 9.68 1.24
N PRO A 52 -9.53 10.02 0.31
CA PRO A 52 -9.85 10.07 -1.11
C PRO A 52 -10.32 8.70 -1.62
N ALA A 53 -11.56 8.62 -2.12
CA ALA A 53 -12.17 7.39 -2.66
C ALA A 53 -11.27 6.68 -3.69
N ARG A 54 -10.47 7.45 -4.43
CA ARG A 54 -9.54 6.96 -5.45
C ARG A 54 -8.52 5.95 -4.91
N VAL A 55 -8.08 6.09 -3.66
CA VAL A 55 -7.11 5.16 -3.03
C VAL A 55 -7.75 3.79 -2.81
N PHE A 56 -8.99 3.75 -2.32
CA PHE A 56 -9.72 2.49 -2.14
C PHE A 56 -10.08 1.85 -3.47
N THR A 57 -10.51 2.64 -4.46
CA THR A 57 -10.80 2.12 -5.80
C THR A 57 -9.58 1.44 -6.41
N GLU A 58 -8.39 2.04 -6.29
CA GLU A 58 -7.14 1.44 -6.79
C GLU A 58 -6.88 0.09 -6.12
N ALA A 59 -6.92 0.04 -4.78
CA ALA A 59 -6.68 -1.19 -4.03
C ALA A 59 -7.67 -2.32 -4.40
N ILE A 60 -8.96 -1.99 -4.56
CA ILE A 60 -10.00 -2.96 -4.90
C ILE A 60 -9.79 -3.51 -6.31
N ILE A 61 -9.50 -2.65 -7.28
CA ILE A 61 -9.28 -3.07 -8.68
C ILE A 61 -8.04 -3.96 -8.76
N CYS A 62 -6.92 -3.54 -8.16
CA CYS A 62 -5.67 -4.28 -8.24
C CYS A 62 -5.77 -5.69 -7.63
N LYS A 63 -6.54 -5.86 -6.55
CA LYS A 63 -6.81 -7.18 -5.94
C LYS A 63 -7.47 -8.18 -6.90
N GLY A 64 -8.25 -7.70 -7.86
CA GLY A 64 -8.96 -8.55 -8.83
C GLY A 64 -8.14 -8.94 -10.06
N LEU A 65 -6.92 -8.41 -10.22
CA LEU A 65 -6.12 -8.60 -11.43
C LEU A 65 -5.12 -9.75 -11.24
N ALA A 66 -5.19 -10.75 -12.10
CA ALA A 66 -4.23 -11.86 -12.16
C ALA A 66 -3.82 -12.11 -13.61
N HIS A 67 -2.67 -11.58 -14.02
CA HIS A 67 -2.15 -11.73 -15.38
C HIS A 67 -0.61 -11.59 -15.35
N PRO A 68 0.16 -12.39 -16.12
CA PRO A 68 1.63 -12.38 -16.06
C PRO A 68 2.28 -11.03 -16.40
N SER A 69 1.60 -10.17 -17.16
CA SER A 69 2.07 -8.81 -17.49
C SER A 69 1.54 -7.72 -16.54
N VAL A 70 0.89 -8.09 -15.45
CA VAL A 70 0.39 -7.18 -14.43
C VAL A 70 1.07 -7.51 -13.11
N ILE A 71 1.60 -6.49 -12.43
CA ILE A 71 2.17 -6.68 -11.10
C ILE A 71 1.05 -7.09 -10.15
N GLN A 72 1.21 -8.24 -9.50
CA GLN A 72 0.26 -8.72 -8.52
C GLN A 72 0.45 -7.96 -7.20
N THR A 73 -0.65 -7.53 -6.59
CA THR A 73 -0.70 -6.68 -5.39
C THR A 73 -1.50 -7.32 -4.28
#